data_AF-A0A316GW27-F1
#
_entry.id   AF-A0A316GW27-F1
#
_cell.length_a   1.000
_cell.length_b   1.000
_cell.length_c   1.000
_cell.angle_alpha   90.00
_cell.angle_beta   90.00
_cell.angle_gamma   90.00
#
_symmetry.space_group_name_H-M   'P 1'
#
loop_
_entity.id
_entity.type
_entity.pdbx_description
1 polymer ?
#
loop_
_entity_poly.entity_id
_entity_poly.type
_entity_poly.pdbx_seq_one_letter_code
_entity_poly.pdbx_strand_id
1 'polypeptide(L)'
;MIEAVLTNEPGGCRVSLSQTKPFTENNSFTGISGAAVAISGDGSTQTLSPTSAGVCQNSAFTGAPGKTDQLTVQVDGKTFTASSTMPQPVGFDSLYVKRGDGHNKDGSPLLYAFTRYHDPAISKNFYRFVQYVNNKKEETVFIDDDEFTNGNLVNNRLSFSNDNDDPARNLKSGDQLTVEMLCLDPVIYQYWYSLSTGAGGDGNNAAPANPDTNLSGGALGYFSAHTIQRKTIIVP
;
A
#
# COMPACT_ATOMS: atom_id res chain seq x y z
N MET A 1 -4.93 13.09 9.07
CA MET A 1 -4.16 12.03 8.39
C MET A 1 -3.92 12.46 6.95
N ILE A 2 -2.73 12.18 6.44
CA ILE A 2 -2.31 12.44 5.06
C ILE A 2 -1.89 11.10 4.47
N GLU A 3 -2.59 10.62 3.46
CA GLU A 3 -2.17 9.45 2.68
C GLU A 3 -1.91 9.93 1.26
N ALA A 4 -0.63 10.00 0.90
CA ALA A 4 -0.18 10.51 -0.38
C ALA A 4 0.53 9.41 -1.15
N VAL A 5 0.17 9.25 -2.42
CA VAL A 5 0.74 8.25 -3.33
C VAL A 5 1.15 8.93 -4.63
N LEU A 6 2.34 8.57 -5.11
CA LEU A 6 2.85 8.87 -6.43
C LEU A 6 3.33 7.57 -7.07
N THR A 7 2.69 7.14 -8.16
CA THR A 7 3.13 5.96 -8.93
C THR A 7 3.77 6.34 -10.25
N ASN A 8 4.39 5.34 -10.90
CA ASN A 8 4.92 5.44 -12.26
C ASN A 8 3.86 5.25 -13.37
N GLU A 9 2.56 5.40 -13.03
CA GLU A 9 1.45 5.25 -13.98
C GLU A 9 0.48 6.44 -13.95
N PRO A 10 -0.16 6.79 -15.08
CA PRO A 10 -1.18 7.85 -15.12
C PRO A 10 -2.31 7.62 -14.12
N GLY A 11 -2.80 8.71 -13.53
CA GLY A 11 -3.80 8.65 -12.46
C GLY A 11 -3.23 8.30 -11.08
N GLY A 12 -1.96 7.92 -10.98
CA GLY A 12 -1.29 7.47 -9.76
C GLY A 12 -0.76 8.54 -8.81
N CYS A 13 -1.03 9.83 -9.06
CA CYS A 13 -0.67 10.93 -8.16
C CYS A 13 -1.92 11.44 -7.41
N ARG A 14 -2.08 11.00 -6.15
CA ARG A 14 -3.28 11.25 -5.33
C ARG A 14 -2.93 11.46 -3.87
N VAL A 15 -3.63 12.39 -3.22
CA VAL A 15 -3.50 12.70 -1.80
C VAL A 15 -4.88 12.68 -1.14
N SER A 16 -5.05 11.85 -0.12
CA SER A 16 -6.19 11.85 0.80
C SER A 16 -5.84 12.67 2.06
N LEU A 17 -6.74 13.54 2.47
CA LEU A 17 -6.65 14.37 3.67
C LEU A 17 -7.89 14.17 4.53
N SER A 18 -7.71 13.77 5.77
CA SER A 18 -8.82 13.58 6.71
C SER A 18 -8.50 14.03 8.13
N GLN A 19 -9.53 14.33 8.90
CA GLN A 19 -9.37 14.63 10.33
C GLN A 19 -8.97 13.36 11.10
N THR A 20 -8.00 13.47 12.01
CA THR A 20 -7.65 12.39 12.94
C THR A 20 -8.74 12.28 14.01
N LYS A 21 -9.07 11.04 14.40
CA LYS A 21 -10.00 10.75 15.49
C LYS A 21 -9.32 9.91 16.58
N PRO A 22 -9.79 9.97 17.84
CA PRO A 22 -9.38 9.04 18.87
C PRO A 22 -9.69 7.59 18.46
N PHE A 23 -8.86 6.64 18.90
CA PHE A 23 -9.05 5.21 18.65
C PHE A 23 -10.41 4.66 19.13
N THR A 24 -11.05 5.33 20.09
CA THR A 24 -12.34 4.94 20.67
C THR A 24 -13.55 5.32 19.81
N GLU A 25 -13.36 6.10 18.75
CA GLU A 25 -14.43 6.49 17.83
C GLU A 25 -14.59 5.50 16.67
N ASN A 26 -15.68 5.65 15.91
CA ASN A 26 -15.91 4.84 14.72
C ASN A 26 -14.89 5.16 13.60
N ASN A 27 -14.64 4.20 12.72
CA ASN A 27 -13.69 4.31 11.60
C ASN A 27 -14.20 5.17 10.42
N SER A 28 -15.05 6.16 10.68
CA SER A 28 -15.50 7.12 9.66
C SER A 28 -14.62 8.36 9.70
N PHE A 29 -13.96 8.68 8.59
CA PHE A 29 -13.07 9.84 8.50
C PHE A 29 -13.68 10.94 7.64
N THR A 30 -13.69 12.16 8.18
CA THR A 30 -14.17 13.35 7.45
C THR A 30 -13.03 13.94 6.63
N GLY A 31 -13.24 14.09 5.32
CA GLY A 31 -12.29 14.71 4.41
C GLY A 31 -12.07 16.20 4.72
N ILE A 32 -10.82 16.67 4.62
CA ILE A 32 -10.48 18.09 4.81
C ILE A 32 -10.43 18.80 3.46
N SER A 33 -11.20 19.88 3.31
CA SER A 33 -11.21 20.74 2.12
C SER A 33 -10.31 21.96 2.31
N GLY A 34 -9.96 22.63 1.21
CA GLY A 34 -9.21 23.90 1.25
C GLY A 34 -7.69 23.77 1.44
N ALA A 35 -7.16 22.55 1.33
CA ALA A 35 -5.72 22.33 1.36
C ALA A 35 -5.06 22.69 0.02
N ALA A 36 -3.88 23.33 0.08
CA ALA A 36 -2.97 23.44 -1.06
C ALA A 36 -1.99 22.28 -1.03
N VAL A 37 -1.94 21.50 -2.12
CA VAL A 37 -1.13 20.28 -2.21
C VAL A 37 -0.21 20.36 -3.42
N ALA A 38 1.08 20.12 -3.20
CA ALA A 38 2.08 20.08 -4.25
C ALA A 38 3.09 18.96 -4.04
N ILE A 39 3.59 18.40 -5.13
CA ILE A 39 4.73 17.48 -5.16
C ILE A 39 5.82 18.12 -6.01
N SER A 40 7.04 18.18 -5.49
CA SER A 40 8.20 18.72 -6.21
C SER A 40 9.29 17.67 -6.34
N GLY A 41 9.89 17.59 -7.53
CA GLY A 41 10.95 16.65 -7.88
C GLY A 41 11.65 17.10 -9.16
N ASP A 42 12.94 16.84 -9.26
CA ASP A 42 13.76 17.18 -10.45
C ASP A 42 13.64 18.63 -10.93
N GLY A 43 13.52 19.58 -9.99
CA GLY A 43 13.42 21.02 -10.31
C GLY A 43 12.05 21.46 -10.85
N SER A 44 11.05 20.59 -10.84
CA SER A 44 9.66 20.91 -11.18
C SER A 44 8.74 20.77 -9.98
N THR A 45 7.63 21.52 -9.98
CA THR A 45 6.59 21.43 -8.96
C THR A 45 5.25 21.19 -9.62
N GLN A 46 4.56 20.16 -9.17
CA GLN A 46 3.25 19.75 -9.65
C GLN A 46 2.22 20.02 -8.56
N THR A 47 1.21 20.83 -8.87
CA THR A 47 0.08 21.04 -7.96
C THR A 47 -0.97 19.96 -8.18
N LEU A 48 -1.64 19.56 -7.09
CA LEU A 48 -2.75 18.61 -7.14
C LEU A 48 -4.06 19.38 -6.93
N SER A 49 -5.03 19.13 -7.80
CA SER A 49 -6.35 19.78 -7.75
C SER A 49 -7.33 18.97 -6.90
N PRO A 50 -8.18 19.61 -6.09
CA PRO A 50 -9.24 18.91 -5.37
C PRO A 50 -10.22 18.22 -6.33
N THR A 51 -10.51 16.94 -6.09
CA THR A 51 -11.51 16.17 -6.85
C THR A 51 -12.77 15.92 -6.02
N SER A 52 -12.64 15.85 -4.70
CA SER A 52 -13.72 15.74 -3.73
C SER A 52 -13.24 16.19 -2.35
N ALA A 53 -14.13 16.24 -1.35
CA ALA A 53 -13.76 16.60 0.02
C ALA A 53 -12.65 15.66 0.53
N GLY A 54 -11.50 16.24 0.90
CA GLY A 54 -10.35 15.47 1.37
C GLY A 54 -9.58 14.72 0.29
N VAL A 55 -9.79 14.96 -1.01
CA VAL A 55 -9.03 14.29 -2.07
C VAL A 55 -8.50 15.31 -3.07
N CYS A 56 -7.18 15.29 -3.27
CA CYS A 56 -6.49 16.03 -4.31
C CYS A 56 -5.79 15.06 -5.27
N GLN A 57 -5.79 15.37 -6.56
CA GLN A 57 -5.18 14.52 -7.59
C GLN A 57 -4.53 15.36 -8.70
N ASN A 58 -3.51 14.80 -9.33
CA ASN A 58 -3.02 15.25 -10.63
C ASN A 58 -2.93 14.01 -11.55
N SER A 59 -3.93 13.80 -12.39
CA SER A 59 -4.03 12.58 -13.20
C SER A 59 -2.98 12.45 -14.30
N ALA A 60 -2.38 13.57 -14.72
CA ALA A 60 -1.36 13.60 -15.77
C ALA A 60 0.06 13.38 -15.22
N PHE A 61 0.30 13.68 -13.94
CA PHE A 61 1.62 13.52 -13.34
C PHE A 61 1.90 12.08 -12.92
N THR A 62 3.08 11.59 -13.31
CA THR A 62 3.61 10.28 -12.94
C THR A 62 5.02 10.46 -12.39
N GLY A 63 5.35 9.75 -11.32
CA GLY A 63 6.72 9.70 -10.81
C GLY A 63 7.62 8.87 -11.72
N ALA A 64 8.92 8.95 -11.49
CA ALA A 64 9.92 8.22 -12.25
C ALA A 64 10.81 7.36 -11.32
N PRO A 65 11.10 6.09 -11.67
CA PRO A 65 12.03 5.27 -10.91
C PRO A 65 13.40 5.93 -10.70
N GLY A 66 13.92 5.82 -9.48
CA GLY A 66 15.17 6.43 -9.03
C GLY A 66 15.08 7.91 -8.66
N LYS A 67 13.89 8.52 -8.71
CA LYS A 67 13.68 9.92 -8.34
C LYS A 67 13.12 10.05 -6.93
N THR A 68 13.59 11.08 -6.24
CA THR A 68 13.07 11.52 -4.95
C THR A 68 12.13 12.68 -5.16
N ASP A 69 10.90 12.50 -4.70
CA ASP A 69 9.86 13.52 -4.72
C ASP A 69 9.59 14.03 -3.31
N GLN A 70 9.19 15.29 -3.19
CA GLN A 70 8.84 15.94 -1.94
C GLN A 70 7.39 16.41 -1.97
N LEU A 71 6.58 15.91 -1.04
CA LEU A 71 5.22 16.38 -0.80
C LEU A 71 5.23 17.62 0.09
N THR A 72 4.40 18.61 -0.25
CA THR A 72 4.01 19.72 0.62
C THR A 72 2.49 19.83 0.66
N VAL A 73 1.92 19.84 1.87
CA VAL A 73 0.49 20.06 2.13
C VAL A 73 0.36 21.25 3.07
N GLN A 74 -0.41 22.26 2.65
CA GLN A 74 -0.73 23.42 3.47
C GLN A 74 -2.24 23.47 3.73
N VAL A 75 -2.65 23.47 4.99
CA VAL A 75 -4.06 23.50 5.39
C VAL A 75 -4.19 24.11 6.78
N ASP A 76 -5.20 24.97 6.99
CA ASP A 76 -5.47 25.66 8.25
C ASP A 76 -4.23 26.36 8.86
N GLY A 77 -3.40 26.97 8.02
CA GLY A 77 -2.17 27.64 8.45
C GLY A 77 -1.02 26.71 8.88
N LYS A 78 -1.19 25.39 8.76
CA LYS A 78 -0.16 24.38 9.03
C LYS A 78 0.47 23.89 7.74
N THR A 79 1.75 23.54 7.80
CA THR A 79 2.48 22.92 6.70
C THR A 79 2.94 21.53 7.10
N PHE A 80 2.69 20.56 6.24
CA PHE A 80 3.16 19.19 6.36
C PHE A 80 4.03 18.86 5.15
N THR A 81 5.13 18.15 5.38
CA THR A 81 6.05 17.75 4.31
C THR A 81 6.42 16.29 4.45
N ALA A 82 6.77 15.65 3.34
CA ALA A 82 7.36 14.31 3.34
C ALA A 82 8.22 14.14 2.09
N SER A 83 9.13 13.17 2.12
CA SER A 83 9.98 12.80 1.00
C SER A 83 9.94 11.29 0.79
N SER A 84 9.96 10.85 -0.46
CA SER A 84 10.08 9.44 -0.81
C SER A 84 10.78 9.26 -2.15
N THR A 85 11.62 8.24 -2.23
CA THR A 85 12.36 7.85 -3.44
C THR A 85 11.69 6.65 -4.10
N MET A 86 11.26 6.79 -5.35
CA MET A 86 10.68 5.69 -6.11
C MET A 86 11.77 4.66 -6.45
N PRO A 87 11.66 3.39 -6.03
CA PRO A 87 12.63 2.37 -6.39
C PRO A 87 12.62 2.03 -7.88
N GLN A 88 13.61 1.24 -8.32
CA GLN A 88 13.56 0.61 -9.64
C GLN A 88 12.45 -0.46 -9.68
N PRO A 89 11.75 -0.61 -10.81
CA PRO A 89 10.70 -1.61 -10.92
C PRO A 89 11.30 -3.02 -10.96
N VAL A 90 10.66 -3.95 -10.24
CA VAL A 90 10.93 -5.39 -10.34
C VAL A 90 9.78 -6.06 -11.10
N GLY A 91 10.14 -6.95 -12.02
CA GLY A 91 9.18 -7.63 -12.90
C GLY A 91 8.28 -8.58 -12.12
N PHE A 92 6.98 -8.33 -12.16
CA PHE A 92 5.97 -9.25 -11.66
C PHE A 92 5.73 -10.32 -12.74
N ASP A 93 6.28 -11.52 -12.56
CA ASP A 93 6.28 -12.57 -13.58
C ASP A 93 4.94 -13.29 -13.67
N SER A 94 4.40 -13.74 -12.53
CA SER A 94 3.17 -14.56 -12.53
C SER A 94 2.32 -14.38 -11.28
N LEU A 95 1.01 -14.44 -11.49
CA LEU A 95 -0.02 -14.56 -10.45
C LEU A 95 -0.78 -15.85 -10.72
N TYR A 96 -0.93 -16.71 -9.70
CA TYR A 96 -1.69 -17.94 -9.82
C TYR A 96 -2.28 -18.34 -8.45
N VAL A 97 -3.22 -19.28 -8.46
CA VAL A 97 -3.85 -19.80 -7.23
C VAL A 97 -3.42 -21.25 -7.01
N LYS A 98 -3.17 -21.60 -5.75
CA LYS A 98 -3.03 -23.00 -5.31
C LYS A 98 -3.98 -23.29 -4.17
N ARG A 99 -4.44 -24.53 -4.11
CA ARG A 99 -5.15 -25.06 -2.96
C ARG A 99 -4.18 -25.22 -1.79
N GLY A 100 -4.56 -24.71 -0.63
CA GLY A 100 -3.92 -24.97 0.64
C GLY A 100 -4.49 -26.21 1.33
N ASP A 101 -3.87 -26.59 2.44
CA ASP A 101 -4.39 -27.68 3.26
C ASP A 101 -5.66 -27.25 4.00
N GLY A 102 -6.63 -28.16 4.10
CA GLY A 102 -7.89 -27.91 4.79
C GLY A 102 -8.99 -27.30 3.91
N HIS A 103 -9.98 -26.72 4.58
CA HIS A 103 -11.19 -26.16 3.99
C HIS A 103 -11.61 -24.92 4.78
N ASN A 104 -12.31 -24.01 4.11
CA ASN A 104 -13.04 -22.94 4.77
C ASN A 104 -14.16 -23.53 5.66
N LYS A 105 -14.73 -22.74 6.57
CA LYS A 105 -15.81 -23.20 7.46
C LYS A 105 -17.08 -23.63 6.73
N ASP A 106 -17.31 -23.12 5.51
CA ASP A 106 -18.40 -23.54 4.63
C ASP A 106 -18.12 -24.85 3.87
N GLY A 107 -16.95 -25.49 4.11
CA GLY A 107 -16.52 -26.72 3.47
C GLY A 107 -15.85 -26.53 2.10
N SER A 108 -15.78 -25.30 1.57
CA SER A 108 -15.10 -25.03 0.31
C SER A 108 -13.57 -25.17 0.43
N PRO A 109 -12.84 -25.50 -0.65
CA PRO A 109 -11.39 -25.59 -0.62
C PRO A 109 -10.75 -24.26 -0.19
N LEU A 110 -9.71 -24.35 0.63
CA LEU A 110 -8.89 -23.19 0.96
C LEU A 110 -7.97 -22.87 -0.22
N LEU A 111 -8.06 -21.66 -0.76
CA LEU A 111 -7.30 -21.21 -1.93
C LEU A 111 -6.43 -20.00 -1.56
N TYR A 112 -5.19 -19.99 -2.05
CA TYR A 112 -4.24 -18.90 -1.83
C TYR A 112 -3.69 -18.36 -3.14
N ALA A 113 -3.55 -17.04 -3.21
CA ALA A 113 -2.82 -16.37 -4.26
C ALA A 113 -1.30 -16.55 -4.06
N PHE A 114 -0.58 -16.79 -5.15
CA PHE A 114 0.87 -16.83 -5.20
C PHE A 114 1.40 -15.80 -6.18
N THR A 115 2.39 -15.04 -5.74
CA THR A 115 3.12 -14.08 -6.56
C THR A 115 4.50 -14.64 -6.87
N ARG A 116 4.89 -14.56 -8.15
CA ARG A 116 6.21 -14.97 -8.61
C ARG A 116 6.89 -13.80 -9.31
N TYR A 117 8.14 -13.56 -8.94
CA TYR A 117 8.98 -12.49 -9.48
C TYR A 117 10.45 -12.86 -9.28
N HIS A 118 11.34 -12.20 -10.02
CA HIS A 118 12.79 -12.38 -9.88
C HIS A 118 13.37 -11.14 -9.20
N ASP A 119 13.86 -11.30 -7.98
CA ASP A 119 14.47 -10.22 -7.23
C ASP A 119 15.89 -9.91 -7.78
N PRO A 120 16.23 -8.64 -8.05
CA PRO A 120 17.55 -8.27 -8.56
C PRO A 120 18.63 -8.23 -7.47
N ALA A 121 19.70 -9.02 -7.65
CA ALA A 121 20.80 -9.22 -6.69
C ALA A 121 21.56 -7.96 -6.21
N ILE A 122 21.43 -6.83 -6.89
CA ILE A 122 22.31 -5.66 -6.76
C ILE A 122 21.76 -4.64 -5.74
N SER A 123 20.45 -4.62 -5.52
CA SER A 123 19.78 -3.62 -4.67
C SER A 123 18.95 -4.31 -3.60
N LYS A 124 19.00 -3.78 -2.36
CA LYS A 124 18.01 -4.14 -1.34
C LYS A 124 16.65 -3.62 -1.75
N ASN A 125 15.66 -4.49 -1.85
CA ASN A 125 14.32 -4.20 -2.31
C ASN A 125 13.28 -4.47 -1.23
N PHE A 126 12.23 -3.67 -1.25
CA PHE A 126 11.11 -3.78 -0.34
C PHE A 126 9.83 -3.82 -1.16
N TYR A 127 8.93 -4.73 -0.79
CA TYR A 127 7.74 -5.01 -1.57
C TYR A 127 6.49 -4.86 -0.74
N ARG A 128 5.41 -4.50 -1.43
CA ARG A 128 4.05 -4.66 -0.92
C ARG A 128 3.18 -5.28 -1.99
N PHE A 129 2.33 -6.21 -1.56
CA PHE A 129 1.32 -6.81 -2.41
C PHE A 129 -0.07 -6.35 -1.96
N VAL A 130 -0.86 -5.83 -2.89
CA VAL A 130 -2.25 -5.44 -2.63
C VAL A 130 -3.16 -6.37 -3.40
N GLN A 131 -3.93 -7.17 -2.66
CA GLN A 131 -4.84 -8.15 -3.23
C GLN A 131 -6.26 -7.58 -3.32
N TYR A 132 -6.94 -7.87 -4.41
CA TYR A 132 -8.35 -7.58 -4.63
C TYR A 132 -9.07 -8.84 -5.10
N VAL A 133 -10.22 -9.14 -4.50
CA VAL A 133 -11.14 -10.20 -4.93
C VAL A 133 -12.44 -9.55 -5.34
N ASN A 134 -12.84 -9.67 -6.61
CA ASN A 134 -14.03 -9.01 -7.17
C ASN A 134 -14.06 -7.50 -6.88
N ASN A 135 -12.92 -6.83 -7.06
CA ASN A 135 -12.69 -5.40 -6.75
C ASN A 135 -12.79 -5.01 -5.26
N LYS A 136 -13.04 -5.96 -4.34
CA LYS A 136 -12.94 -5.73 -2.90
C LYS A 136 -11.48 -5.93 -2.48
N LYS A 137 -10.89 -4.88 -1.90
CA LYS A 137 -9.52 -4.91 -1.38
C LYS A 137 -9.44 -5.82 -0.15
N GLU A 138 -8.41 -6.66 -0.10
CA GLU A 138 -8.02 -7.42 1.10
C GLU A 138 -7.36 -6.47 2.11
N GLU A 139 -7.76 -6.60 3.38
CA GLU A 139 -7.31 -5.72 4.47
C GLU A 139 -5.93 -6.12 5.00
N THR A 140 -5.56 -7.39 4.83
CA THR A 140 -4.25 -7.92 5.24
C THR A 140 -3.12 -7.16 4.54
N VAL A 141 -2.14 -6.73 5.33
CA VAL A 141 -0.93 -6.06 4.84
C VAL A 141 0.09 -7.12 4.45
N PHE A 142 0.27 -7.33 3.15
CA PHE A 142 1.34 -8.18 2.61
C PHE A 142 2.55 -7.33 2.26
N ILE A 143 3.62 -7.48 3.03
CA ILE A 143 4.91 -6.85 2.78
C ILE A 143 6.01 -7.90 2.80
N ASP A 144 7.09 -7.62 2.08
CA ASP A 144 8.25 -8.50 1.97
C ASP A 144 9.51 -7.64 1.85
N ASP A 145 10.62 -8.13 2.39
CA ASP A 145 11.95 -7.59 2.10
C ASP A 145 12.83 -8.70 1.55
N ASP A 146 13.84 -8.30 0.78
CA ASP A 146 14.68 -9.25 0.04
C ASP A 146 15.88 -9.78 0.83
N GLU A 147 15.89 -9.63 2.16
CA GLU A 147 17.06 -9.99 3.00
C GLU A 147 17.51 -11.44 2.78
N PHE A 148 16.56 -12.34 2.50
CA PHE A 148 16.81 -13.75 2.20
C PHE A 148 16.48 -14.17 0.77
N THR A 149 16.01 -13.25 -0.07
CA THR A 149 15.58 -13.56 -1.45
C THR A 149 16.38 -12.83 -2.52
N ASN A 150 17.33 -11.96 -2.13
CA ASN A 150 18.16 -11.18 -3.03
C ASN A 150 18.77 -12.01 -4.19
N GLY A 151 18.47 -11.63 -5.43
CA GLY A 151 18.99 -12.31 -6.62
C GLY A 151 18.30 -13.64 -6.98
N ASN A 152 17.24 -14.02 -6.28
CA ASN A 152 16.55 -15.29 -6.48
C ASN A 152 15.18 -15.11 -7.13
N LEU A 153 14.69 -16.23 -7.67
CA LEU A 153 13.29 -16.35 -8.02
C LEU A 153 12.45 -16.50 -6.74
N VAL A 154 11.58 -15.53 -6.51
CA VAL A 154 10.65 -15.53 -5.38
C VAL A 154 9.33 -16.16 -5.81
N ASN A 155 8.75 -16.96 -4.92
CA ASN A 155 7.44 -17.56 -5.10
C ASN A 155 6.66 -17.46 -3.78
N ASN A 156 6.12 -16.28 -3.52
CA ASN A 156 5.50 -15.94 -2.24
C ASN A 156 4.01 -16.29 -2.24
N ARG A 157 3.51 -16.76 -1.09
CA ARG A 157 2.09 -17.05 -0.84
C ARG A 157 1.50 -15.87 -0.07
N LEU A 158 0.44 -15.26 -0.58
CA LEU A 158 -0.29 -14.21 0.14
C LEU A 158 -1.19 -14.85 1.21
N SER A 159 -0.64 -15.04 2.39
CA SER A 159 -1.30 -15.71 3.51
C SER A 159 -2.01 -14.72 4.44
N PHE A 160 -3.33 -14.87 4.56
CA PHE A 160 -4.14 -14.12 5.51
C PHE A 160 -4.95 -15.06 6.41
N SER A 161 -5.27 -14.58 7.60
CA SER A 161 -6.23 -15.23 8.50
C SER A 161 -7.62 -14.63 8.31
N ASN A 162 -8.61 -15.50 8.16
CA ASN A 162 -10.03 -15.12 8.08
C ASN A 162 -10.74 -15.44 9.40
N ASP A 163 -10.24 -14.90 10.51
CA ASP A 163 -10.68 -15.28 11.86
C ASP A 163 -12.15 -14.93 12.17
N ASN A 164 -12.69 -13.93 11.47
CA ASN A 164 -14.09 -13.53 11.54
C ASN A 164 -15.00 -14.29 10.57
N ASP A 165 -14.44 -15.25 9.81
CA ASP A 165 -15.13 -16.04 8.79
C ASP A 165 -15.89 -15.24 7.74
N ASP A 166 -15.40 -14.07 7.33
CA ASP A 166 -16.06 -13.32 6.26
C ASP A 166 -15.96 -14.12 4.94
N PRO A 167 -17.06 -14.69 4.42
CA PRO A 167 -17.02 -15.53 3.22
C PRO A 167 -16.66 -14.73 1.97
N ALA A 168 -16.68 -13.39 2.03
CA ALA A 168 -16.24 -12.50 0.96
C ALA A 168 -14.71 -12.34 0.89
N ARG A 169 -13.97 -12.84 1.89
CA ARG A 169 -12.50 -12.87 1.89
C ARG A 169 -11.92 -14.18 1.33
N ASN A 170 -12.73 -15.24 1.29
CA ASN A 170 -12.31 -16.51 0.71
C ASN A 170 -12.23 -16.39 -0.83
N LEU A 171 -11.12 -16.82 -1.42
CA LEU A 171 -11.05 -16.99 -2.87
C LEU A 171 -11.87 -18.21 -3.30
N LYS A 172 -12.69 -18.05 -4.35
CA LYS A 172 -13.53 -19.09 -4.93
C LYS A 172 -13.33 -19.16 -6.44
N SER A 173 -13.54 -20.34 -7.02
CA SER A 173 -13.54 -20.52 -8.47
C SER A 173 -14.51 -19.54 -9.13
N GLY A 174 -14.07 -18.88 -10.20
CA GLY A 174 -14.81 -17.83 -10.90
C GLY A 174 -14.58 -16.41 -10.38
N ASP A 175 -13.97 -16.23 -9.21
CA ASP A 175 -13.63 -14.88 -8.73
C ASP A 175 -12.59 -14.21 -9.62
N GLN A 176 -12.71 -12.89 -9.77
CA GLN A 176 -11.66 -12.07 -10.36
C GLN A 176 -10.64 -11.71 -9.27
N LEU A 177 -9.45 -12.29 -9.36
CA LEU A 177 -8.33 -11.99 -8.49
C LEU A 177 -7.38 -11.01 -9.17
N THR A 178 -7.15 -9.86 -8.55
CA THR A 178 -6.12 -8.90 -8.96
C THR A 178 -5.09 -8.74 -7.85
N VAL A 179 -3.81 -8.77 -8.21
CA VAL A 179 -2.72 -8.41 -7.29
C VAL A 179 -1.91 -7.29 -7.89
N GLU A 180 -1.68 -6.26 -7.08
CA GLU A 180 -0.72 -5.19 -7.36
C GLU A 180 0.58 -5.48 -6.61
N MET A 181 1.71 -5.49 -7.32
CA MET A 181 3.04 -5.57 -6.75
C MET A 181 3.66 -4.16 -6.77
N LEU A 182 3.99 -3.67 -5.58
CA LEU A 182 4.58 -2.35 -5.37
C LEU A 182 6.03 -2.51 -4.91
N CYS A 183 6.96 -1.77 -5.51
CA CYS A 183 8.34 -1.64 -5.00
C CYS A 183 8.43 -0.36 -4.16
N LEU A 184 8.77 -0.50 -2.89
CA LEU A 184 8.68 0.56 -1.89
C LEU A 184 10.04 1.14 -1.53
N ASP A 185 10.04 2.45 -1.26
CA ASP A 185 11.08 3.10 -0.48
C ASP A 185 11.18 2.47 0.93
N PRO A 186 12.38 2.18 1.47
CA PRO A 186 12.54 1.65 2.82
C PRO A 186 11.74 2.38 3.92
N VAL A 187 11.61 3.71 3.84
CA VAL A 187 10.84 4.47 4.85
C VAL A 187 9.33 4.13 4.80
N ILE A 188 8.84 3.74 3.62
CA ILE A 188 7.44 3.35 3.42
C ILE A 188 7.22 1.88 3.77
N TYR A 189 8.19 1.03 3.49
CA TYR A 189 8.17 -0.33 4.02
C TYR A 189 8.03 -0.31 5.55
N GLN A 190 8.82 0.54 6.23
CA GLN A 190 8.77 0.69 7.68
C GLN A 190 7.40 1.17 8.19
N TYR A 191 6.72 2.08 7.48
CA TYR A 191 5.33 2.46 7.79
C TYR A 191 4.41 1.24 7.76
N TRP A 192 4.46 0.42 6.70
CA TRP A 192 3.59 -0.75 6.59
C TRP A 192 3.96 -1.86 7.58
N TYR A 193 5.25 -2.04 7.89
CA TYR A 193 5.74 -3.00 8.88
C TYR A 193 5.30 -2.62 10.30
N SER A 194 5.45 -1.36 10.69
CA SER A 194 4.96 -0.88 11.99
C SER A 194 3.43 -0.94 12.09
N LEU A 195 2.70 -0.70 11.00
CA LEU A 195 1.25 -0.87 10.95
C LEU A 195 0.85 -2.35 11.10
N SER A 196 1.50 -3.29 10.39
CA SER A 196 1.15 -4.71 10.46
C SER A 196 1.49 -5.32 11.82
N THR A 197 2.62 -4.96 12.42
CA THR A 197 3.04 -5.45 13.74
C THR A 197 2.26 -4.77 14.88
N GLY A 198 1.94 -3.49 14.75
CA GLY A 198 1.10 -2.76 15.72
C GLY A 198 -0.36 -3.19 15.71
N ALA A 199 -0.89 -3.65 14.57
CA ALA A 199 -2.22 -4.24 14.46
C ALA A 199 -2.26 -5.72 14.90
N GLY A 200 -1.11 -6.42 14.83
CA GLY A 200 -0.97 -7.86 15.10
C GLY A 200 -0.99 -8.28 16.57
N GLY A 201 -0.96 -7.32 17.51
CA GLY A 201 -1.31 -7.53 18.92
C GLY A 201 -0.81 -8.83 19.56
N ASP A 202 0.50 -9.05 19.61
CA ASP A 202 1.06 -9.99 20.58
C ASP A 202 0.70 -9.48 21.98
N GLY A 203 -0.03 -10.29 22.74
CA GLY A 203 -0.74 -9.95 23.98
C GLY A 203 0.15 -9.55 25.18
N ASN A 204 0.94 -8.51 25.04
CA ASN A 204 1.70 -7.88 26.13
C ASN A 204 1.45 -6.36 26.15
N ASN A 205 0.39 -5.96 26.85
CA ASN A 205 0.18 -4.70 27.62
C ASN A 205 0.71 -3.34 27.09
N ALA A 206 1.16 -3.20 25.85
CA ALA A 206 1.47 -1.93 25.23
C ALA A 206 0.24 -1.43 24.48
N ALA A 207 -0.20 -0.20 24.75
CA ALA A 207 -1.24 0.43 23.95
C ALA A 207 -0.80 0.48 22.47
N PRO A 208 -1.73 0.32 21.50
CA PRO A 208 -1.39 0.43 20.09
C PRO A 208 -0.64 1.73 19.81
N ALA A 209 0.55 1.64 19.23
CA ALA A 209 1.31 2.81 18.79
C ALA A 209 0.91 3.20 17.37
N ASN A 210 1.03 4.49 17.04
CA ASN A 210 0.87 4.93 15.65
C ASN A 210 2.03 4.36 14.80
N PRO A 211 1.78 3.97 13.54
CA PRO A 211 2.83 3.56 12.64
C PRO A 211 3.90 4.65 12.46
N ASP A 212 5.13 4.22 12.16
CA ASP A 212 6.22 5.10 11.76
C ASP A 212 5.81 5.89 10.51
N THR A 213 6.16 7.17 10.43
CA THR A 213 5.76 8.04 9.31
C THR A 213 6.94 8.83 8.75
N ASN A 214 6.92 9.09 7.44
CA ASN A 214 7.85 10.02 6.79
C ASN A 214 7.32 11.47 6.74
N LEU A 215 6.17 11.75 7.37
CA LEU A 215 5.59 13.08 7.44
C LEU A 215 6.22 13.91 8.56
N SER A 216 6.55 15.15 8.23
CA SER A 216 6.89 16.23 9.16
C SER A 216 5.69 17.16 9.35
N GLY A 217 5.57 17.77 10.54
CA GLY A 217 4.46 18.66 10.90
C GLY A 217 3.39 18.03 11.80
N GLY A 218 3.55 16.75 12.17
CA GLY A 218 2.72 16.09 13.19
C GLY A 218 1.42 15.45 12.68
N ALA A 219 1.29 15.26 11.37
CA ALA A 219 0.21 14.46 10.79
C ALA A 219 0.53 12.96 10.84
N LEU A 220 -0.50 12.13 11.01
CA LEU A 220 -0.40 10.69 10.76
C LEU A 220 -0.51 10.37 9.26
N GLY A 221 -0.01 9.21 8.85
CA GLY A 221 -0.10 8.69 7.48
C GLY A 221 1.27 8.60 6.82
N TYR A 222 1.35 8.76 5.50
CA TYR A 222 2.57 8.60 4.73
C TYR A 222 2.51 9.34 3.39
N PHE A 223 3.68 9.58 2.79
CA PHE A 223 3.83 9.86 1.37
C PHE A 223 4.68 8.79 0.70
N SER A 224 4.11 8.02 -0.22
CA SER A 224 4.81 6.95 -0.91
C SER A 224 4.99 7.22 -2.39
N ALA A 225 6.25 7.30 -2.82
CA ALA A 225 6.62 7.15 -4.22
C ALA A 225 6.99 5.68 -4.47
N HIS A 226 6.30 5.00 -5.38
CA HIS A 226 6.55 3.57 -5.65
C HIS A 226 6.23 3.20 -7.09
N THR A 227 6.91 2.16 -7.59
CA THR A 227 6.48 1.54 -8.85
C THR A 227 5.32 0.60 -8.59
N ILE A 228 4.46 0.41 -9.58
CA ILE A 228 3.36 -0.54 -9.51
C ILE A 228 3.32 -1.43 -10.76
N GLN A 229 3.00 -2.71 -10.57
CA GLN A 229 2.63 -3.64 -11.63
C GLN A 229 1.42 -4.45 -11.17
N ARG A 230 0.52 -4.81 -12.10
CA ARG A 230 -0.70 -5.55 -11.77
C ARG A 230 -0.85 -6.79 -12.63
N LYS A 231 -1.39 -7.84 -12.03
CA LYS A 231 -1.93 -9.00 -12.77
C LYS A 231 -3.32 -9.33 -12.28
N THR A 232 -4.15 -9.74 -13.22
CA THR A 232 -5.51 -10.20 -12.96
C THR A 232 -5.70 -11.58 -13.57
N ILE A 233 -6.33 -12.47 -12.81
CA ILE A 233 -6.72 -13.80 -13.27
C ILE A 233 -8.16 -14.10 -12.83
N ILE A 234 -8.78 -15.07 -13.49
CA ILE A 234 -9.97 -15.74 -12.96
C ILE A 234 -9.50 -16.93 -12.16
N VAL A 235 -9.97 -17.05 -10.93
CA VAL A 235 -9.66 -18.20 -10.07
C VAL A 235 -10.23 -19.46 -10.75
N PRO A 236 -9.42 -20.51 -10.96
CA PRO A 236 -9.84 -21.73 -11.65
C PRO A 236 -10.87 -22.53 -10.87
#